data_AF-A0A7J7L4W9-F1
#
_entry.id   AF-A0A7J7L4W9-F1
#
_cell.length_a   1.000
_cell.length_b   1.000
_cell.length_c   1.000
_cell.angle_alpha   90.00
_cell.angle_beta   90.00
_cell.angle_gamma   90.00
#
_symmetry.space_group_name_H-M   'P 1'
#
loop_
_entity.id
_entity.type
_entity.pdbx_description
1 polymer ?
#
loop_
_entity_poly.entity_id
_entity_poly.type
_entity_poly.pdbx_seq_one_letter_code
_entity_poly.pdbx_strand_id
1 'polypeptide(L)'
;MKRGGQVTYMGPRGRDSHKLVEYFQDIPGITKIKDGYNPATWMVEISTASVEVQLDIDFAELYSNSSLYQQTKPGAYQRAKYNSNWCSGSSYWRNPRYNAIRFFMTIVIGFPVPFGIVFWNKGQKTNNQQDLVNILGGMYAAVLFLGASNVSAVQFVVSIERTVFYRERAAGMYLPLPYAFAQVAIEAIYFVIQTFVYTMLLYSMIGFHWELTKFLYFYYFILMCFIYFVMISNESKRENVHQDGFDRDFLGYVVLAYVGFVCAFFFVFAYSIKFFNFQRR
;
A
#
# COMPACT_ATOMS: atom_id res chain seq x y z
N MET A 1 -23.14 -0.31 24.85
CA MET A 1 -22.05 -1.04 25.52
C MET A 1 -22.06 -0.63 26.98
N LYS A 2 -22.04 -1.61 27.88
CA LYS A 2 -22.02 -1.42 29.34
C LYS A 2 -20.63 -0.98 29.81
N ARG A 3 -20.54 -0.32 30.96
CA ARG A 3 -19.25 -0.13 31.66
C ARG A 3 -18.66 -1.52 31.95
N GLY A 4 -17.43 -1.76 31.49
CA GLY A 4 -16.80 -3.10 31.50
C GLY A 4 -16.68 -3.77 30.14
N GLY A 5 -17.07 -3.10 29.04
CA GLY A 5 -16.81 -3.58 27.67
C GLY A 5 -17.80 -4.62 27.14
N GLN A 6 -18.89 -4.89 27.87
CA GLN A 6 -19.92 -5.84 27.46
C GLN A 6 -20.94 -5.21 26.50
N VAL A 7 -21.42 -5.99 25.54
CA VAL A 7 -22.39 -5.55 24.53
C VAL A 7 -23.80 -5.85 25.03
N THR A 8 -24.65 -4.82 25.06
CA THR A 8 -26.06 -4.90 25.51
C THR A 8 -27.05 -4.91 24.34
N TYR A 9 -26.62 -4.46 23.16
CA TYR A 9 -27.36 -4.52 21.91
C TYR A 9 -26.41 -4.33 20.73
N MET A 10 -26.50 -5.17 19.72
CA MET A 10 -25.86 -4.97 18.43
C MET A 10 -26.74 -5.57 17.34
N GLY A 11 -27.13 -4.73 16.38
CA GLY A 11 -28.12 -5.03 15.36
C GLY A 11 -28.45 -3.80 14.50
N PRO A 12 -29.23 -3.96 13.42
CA PRO A 12 -29.66 -2.84 12.58
C PRO A 12 -30.54 -1.88 13.37
N ARG A 13 -30.34 -0.56 13.19
CA ARG A 13 -31.16 0.46 13.86
C ARG A 13 -32.57 0.61 13.26
N GLY A 14 -32.70 0.39 11.95
CA GLY A 14 -33.93 0.73 11.22
C GLY A 14 -34.10 2.24 11.05
N ARG A 15 -35.12 2.66 10.28
CA ARG A 15 -35.49 4.08 10.13
C ARG A 15 -35.91 4.63 11.50
N ASP A 16 -35.39 5.79 11.89
CA ASP A 16 -35.64 6.43 13.19
C ASP A 16 -35.34 5.56 14.42
N SER A 17 -34.42 4.60 14.28
CA SER A 17 -34.00 3.68 15.36
C SER A 17 -35.11 2.76 15.91
N HIS A 18 -36.21 2.55 15.19
CA HIS A 18 -37.36 1.77 15.67
C HIS A 18 -36.99 0.35 16.14
N LYS A 19 -36.07 -0.33 15.45
CA LYS A 19 -35.69 -1.72 15.81
C LYS A 19 -34.94 -1.80 17.12
N LEU A 20 -34.17 -0.75 17.45
CA LEU A 20 -33.50 -0.65 18.73
C LEU A 20 -34.53 -0.39 19.84
N VAL A 21 -35.47 0.51 19.59
CA VAL A 21 -36.52 0.86 20.57
C VAL A 21 -37.40 -0.35 20.87
N GLU A 22 -37.83 -1.08 19.84
CA GLU A 22 -38.63 -2.31 19.94
C GLU A 22 -37.93 -3.36 20.82
N TYR A 23 -36.65 -3.64 20.55
CA TYR A 23 -35.86 -4.61 21.34
C TYR A 23 -35.84 -4.31 22.85
N PHE A 24 -35.67 -3.05 23.24
CA PHE A 24 -35.66 -2.68 24.65
C PHE A 24 -37.08 -2.59 25.24
N GLN A 25 -38.08 -2.19 24.45
CA GLN A 25 -39.46 -2.13 24.94
C GLN A 25 -40.10 -3.51 25.15
N ASP A 26 -39.60 -4.54 24.47
CA ASP A 26 -40.01 -5.92 24.67
C ASP A 26 -39.59 -6.47 26.05
N ILE A 27 -38.66 -5.80 26.75
CA ILE A 27 -38.20 -6.20 28.07
C ILE A 27 -39.21 -5.71 29.13
N PRO A 28 -39.76 -6.62 29.97
CA PRO A 28 -40.74 -6.24 30.98
C PRO A 28 -40.14 -5.26 31.99
N GLY A 29 -40.86 -4.17 32.28
CA GLY A 29 -40.46 -3.17 33.28
C GLY A 29 -39.70 -1.95 32.74
N ILE A 30 -39.36 -1.92 31.45
CA ILE A 30 -38.71 -0.75 30.84
C ILE A 30 -39.73 0.36 30.52
N THR A 31 -39.36 1.61 30.79
CA THR A 31 -40.19 2.79 30.50
C THR A 31 -40.24 3.05 29.00
N LYS A 32 -41.45 3.16 28.43
CA LYS A 32 -41.62 3.48 27.00
C LYS A 32 -41.00 4.84 26.66
N ILE A 33 -40.43 4.93 25.46
CA ILE A 33 -39.85 6.18 24.96
C ILE A 33 -40.96 7.22 24.77
N LYS A 34 -40.67 8.47 25.13
CA LYS A 34 -41.58 9.60 24.89
C LYS A 34 -41.52 10.03 23.43
N ASP A 35 -42.65 10.49 22.89
CA ASP A 35 -42.71 10.97 21.51
C ASP A 35 -41.76 12.17 21.31
N GLY A 36 -40.99 12.16 20.22
CA GLY A 36 -39.93 13.14 19.93
C GLY A 36 -38.66 13.04 20.78
N TYR A 37 -38.53 12.07 21.70
CA TYR A 37 -37.32 11.90 22.51
C TYR A 37 -36.22 11.15 21.74
N ASN A 38 -34.95 11.55 21.94
CA ASN A 38 -33.82 10.93 21.23
C ASN A 38 -33.63 9.47 21.67
N PRO A 39 -33.76 8.47 20.76
CA PRO A 39 -33.63 7.06 21.10
C PRO A 39 -32.25 6.67 21.65
N ALA A 40 -31.19 7.36 21.23
CA ALA A 40 -29.84 7.10 21.73
C ALA A 40 -29.69 7.52 23.19
N THR A 41 -30.31 8.64 23.57
CA THR A 41 -30.31 9.14 24.95
C THR A 41 -31.16 8.24 25.85
N TRP A 42 -32.37 7.90 25.41
CA TRP A 42 -33.25 6.98 26.14
C TRP A 42 -32.60 5.62 26.40
N MET A 43 -31.92 5.05 25.40
CA MET A 43 -31.24 3.77 25.56
C MET A 43 -30.14 3.82 26.64
N VAL A 44 -29.41 4.93 26.74
CA VAL A 44 -28.37 5.09 27.77
C VAL A 44 -28.98 5.22 29.17
N GLU A 45 -30.15 5.85 29.31
CA GLU A 45 -30.85 6.00 30.59
C GLU A 45 -31.38 4.66 31.12
N ILE A 46 -32.00 3.86 30.25
CA ILE A 46 -32.58 2.56 30.63
C ILE A 46 -31.53 1.46 30.83
N SER A 47 -30.33 1.60 30.24
CA SER A 47 -29.24 0.63 30.38
C SER A 47 -28.26 1.00 31.50
N THR A 48 -28.70 1.79 32.47
CA THR A 48 -27.92 2.12 33.66
C THR A 48 -27.92 0.99 34.68
N ALA A 49 -26.85 0.88 35.46
CA ALA A 49 -26.71 -0.14 36.51
C ALA A 49 -27.86 -0.08 37.55
N SER A 50 -28.40 1.11 37.81
CA SER A 50 -29.53 1.28 38.72
C SER A 50 -30.80 0.59 38.20
N VAL A 51 -31.04 0.63 36.89
CA VAL A 51 -32.20 0.00 36.24
C VAL A 51 -32.02 -1.52 36.17
N GLU A 52 -30.80 -2.01 35.91
CA GLU A 52 -30.49 -3.45 35.96
C GLU A 52 -30.78 -4.04 37.35
N VAL A 53 -30.39 -3.35 38.42
CA VAL A 53 -30.65 -3.79 39.80
C VAL A 53 -32.14 -3.72 40.16
N GLN A 54 -32.87 -2.73 39.65
CA GLN A 54 -34.31 -2.61 39.88
C GLN A 54 -35.13 -3.69 39.17
N LEU A 55 -34.68 -4.10 37.98
CA LEU A 55 -35.35 -5.12 37.17
C LEU A 55 -34.84 -6.54 37.45
N ASP A 56 -33.75 -6.69 38.19
CA ASP A 56 -33.04 -7.95 38.43
C ASP A 56 -32.62 -8.65 37.11
N ILE A 57 -32.14 -7.86 36.13
CA ILE A 57 -31.78 -8.32 34.78
C ILE A 57 -30.39 -7.81 34.41
N ASP A 58 -29.53 -8.69 33.88
CA ASP A 58 -28.31 -8.28 33.16
C ASP A 58 -28.58 -8.16 31.65
N PHE A 59 -28.55 -6.93 31.14
CA PHE A 59 -28.77 -6.66 29.72
C PHE A 59 -27.72 -7.32 28.81
N ALA A 60 -26.50 -7.54 29.30
CA ALA A 60 -25.44 -8.20 28.51
C ALA A 60 -25.73 -9.70 28.34
N GLU A 61 -26.18 -10.36 29.41
CA GLU A 61 -26.58 -11.77 29.36
C GLU A 61 -27.84 -11.96 28.51
N LEU A 62 -28.84 -11.10 28.70
CA LEU A 62 -30.07 -11.10 27.92
C LEU A 62 -29.78 -10.98 26.41
N TYR A 63 -28.90 -10.06 26.03
CA TYR A 63 -28.48 -9.91 24.64
C TYR A 63 -27.77 -11.16 24.12
N SER A 64 -26.85 -11.75 24.88
CA SER A 64 -26.11 -12.95 24.47
C SER A 64 -27.01 -14.17 24.22
N ASN A 65 -28.13 -14.27 24.94
CA ASN A 65 -29.12 -15.34 24.79
C ASN A 65 -30.15 -15.07 23.68
N SER A 66 -30.18 -13.84 23.14
CA SER A 66 -31.14 -13.46 22.10
C SER A 66 -30.81 -14.05 20.72
N SER A 67 -31.85 -14.22 19.89
CA SER A 67 -31.69 -14.59 18.47
C SER A 67 -30.90 -13.52 17.68
N LEU A 68 -30.95 -12.27 18.14
CA LEU A 68 -30.22 -11.15 17.54
C LEU A 68 -28.70 -11.34 17.67
N TYR A 69 -28.22 -11.83 18.82
CA TYR A 69 -26.81 -12.14 19.00
C TYR A 69 -26.33 -13.21 18.02
N GLN A 70 -27.14 -14.26 17.77
CA GLN A 70 -26.80 -15.30 16.80
C GLN A 70 -26.63 -14.75 15.37
N GLN A 71 -27.48 -13.79 14.98
CA GLN A 71 -27.41 -13.14 13.66
C GLN A 71 -26.26 -12.13 13.53
N THR A 72 -25.86 -11.52 14.64
CA THR A 72 -24.83 -10.47 14.68
C THR A 72 -23.49 -10.97 15.19
N LYS A 73 -23.33 -12.29 15.38
CA LYS A 73 -22.05 -12.92 15.68
C LYS A 73 -20.98 -12.38 14.72
N PRO A 74 -19.80 -11.99 15.23
CA PRO A 74 -18.80 -11.26 14.47
C PRO A 74 -18.47 -11.92 13.10
N GLY A 75 -18.44 -13.25 13.03
CA GLY A 75 -18.18 -13.99 11.79
C GLY A 75 -19.24 -13.89 10.69
N ALA A 76 -20.53 -13.65 11.01
CA ALA A 76 -21.61 -13.57 10.02
C ALA A 76 -21.67 -12.19 9.34
N TYR A 77 -21.45 -11.11 10.11
CA TYR A 77 -21.43 -9.74 9.59
C TYR A 77 -20.18 -9.46 8.74
N GLN A 78 -19.03 -10.05 9.10
CA GLN A 78 -17.78 -9.94 8.33
C GLN A 78 -17.86 -10.61 6.96
N ARG A 79 -18.57 -11.75 6.82
CA ARG A 79 -18.67 -12.47 5.55
C ARG A 79 -19.59 -11.75 4.53
N ALA A 80 -20.63 -11.06 4.99
CA ALA A 80 -21.56 -10.34 4.10
C ALA A 80 -20.98 -9.07 3.45
N LYS A 81 -19.94 -8.47 4.04
CA LYS A 81 -19.28 -7.25 3.51
C LYS A 81 -18.12 -7.56 2.54
N TYR A 82 -17.80 -8.83 2.36
CA TYR A 82 -16.56 -9.32 1.74
C TYR A 82 -16.56 -9.33 0.20
N ASN A 83 -17.68 -8.95 -0.44
CA ASN A 83 -17.83 -9.10 -1.90
C ASN A 83 -17.44 -7.84 -2.71
N SER A 84 -16.66 -6.91 -2.15
CA SER A 84 -16.17 -5.73 -2.88
C SER A 84 -14.67 -5.79 -3.17
N ASN A 85 -14.25 -6.77 -3.99
CA ASN A 85 -12.88 -6.87 -4.52
C ASN A 85 -12.45 -5.62 -5.35
N TRP A 86 -13.38 -4.71 -5.60
CA TRP A 86 -13.20 -3.51 -6.42
C TRP A 86 -12.71 -2.27 -5.63
N CYS A 87 -12.83 -2.26 -4.30
CA CYS A 87 -12.59 -1.03 -3.53
C CYS A 87 -11.11 -0.70 -3.30
N SER A 88 -10.20 -1.69 -3.25
CA SER A 88 -8.79 -1.41 -2.96
C SER A 88 -8.05 -0.80 -4.16
N GLY A 89 -8.23 -1.34 -5.37
CA GLY A 89 -7.60 -0.79 -6.57
C GLY A 89 -8.11 0.61 -6.90
N SER A 90 -9.42 0.82 -6.81
CA SER A 90 -10.05 2.11 -7.17
C SER A 90 -9.70 3.27 -6.23
N SER A 91 -9.25 3.00 -5.00
CA SER A 91 -8.83 4.06 -4.06
C SER A 91 -7.45 4.62 -4.41
N TYR A 92 -6.54 3.79 -4.94
CA TYR A 92 -5.20 4.22 -5.37
C TYR A 92 -5.26 5.11 -6.62
N TRP A 93 -6.15 4.78 -7.56
CA TRP A 93 -6.44 5.60 -8.75
C TRP A 93 -7.04 6.99 -8.41
N ARG A 94 -7.49 7.22 -7.16
CA ARG A 94 -8.04 8.49 -6.69
C ARG A 94 -7.02 9.44 -6.03
N ASN A 95 -5.73 9.09 -5.96
CA ASN A 95 -4.65 9.96 -5.46
C ASN A 95 -3.71 10.50 -6.57
N PRO A 96 -4.22 11.26 -7.56
CA PRO A 96 -3.39 11.79 -8.65
C PRO A 96 -2.33 12.79 -8.17
N ARG A 97 -2.54 13.42 -7.00
CA ARG A 97 -1.62 14.41 -6.43
C ARG A 97 -0.25 13.80 -6.11
N TYR A 98 -0.22 12.59 -5.55
CA TYR A 98 1.04 11.91 -5.20
C TYR A 98 1.82 11.51 -6.45
N ASN A 99 1.15 10.86 -7.41
CA ASN A 99 1.79 10.45 -8.66
C ASN A 99 2.25 11.67 -9.48
N ALA A 100 1.46 12.75 -9.52
CA ALA A 100 1.86 13.99 -10.19
C ALA A 100 3.09 14.64 -9.56
N ILE A 101 3.18 14.71 -8.23
CA ILE A 101 4.37 15.21 -7.53
C ILE A 101 5.57 14.31 -7.83
N ARG A 102 5.39 12.99 -7.89
CA ARG A 102 6.46 12.05 -8.21
C ARG A 102 7.02 12.23 -9.62
N PHE A 103 6.14 12.34 -10.62
CA PHE A 103 6.56 12.62 -12.00
C PHE A 103 7.19 14.01 -12.11
N PHE A 104 6.60 15.02 -11.45
CA PHE A 104 7.13 16.37 -11.42
C PHE A 104 8.52 16.43 -10.77
N MET A 105 8.73 15.76 -9.63
CA MET A 105 10.03 15.66 -8.98
C MET A 105 11.01 14.85 -9.80
N THR A 106 10.60 13.77 -10.47
CA THR A 106 11.50 13.01 -11.34
C THR A 106 11.95 13.82 -12.54
N ILE A 107 11.06 14.64 -13.08
CA ILE A 107 11.42 15.65 -14.06
C ILE A 107 12.33 16.66 -13.33
N VAL A 108 11.88 17.55 -12.46
CA VAL A 108 12.71 18.63 -11.88
C VAL A 108 14.03 18.18 -11.22
N ILE A 109 14.05 17.11 -10.43
CA ILE A 109 15.25 16.57 -9.74
C ILE A 109 16.11 15.72 -10.68
N GLY A 110 15.52 15.05 -11.69
CA GLY A 110 16.23 14.24 -12.67
C GLY A 110 16.61 14.95 -13.99
N PHE A 111 16.01 16.11 -14.30
CA PHE A 111 15.92 16.68 -15.65
C PHE A 111 17.09 17.60 -16.03
N PRO A 112 17.69 18.44 -15.15
CA PRO A 112 18.80 19.28 -15.62
C PRO A 112 19.99 19.50 -14.68
N VAL A 113 19.83 19.49 -13.35
CA VAL A 113 20.80 20.17 -12.47
C VAL A 113 22.04 19.35 -12.11
N PRO A 114 21.95 18.08 -11.65
CA PRO A 114 23.15 17.37 -11.20
C PRO A 114 23.89 16.60 -12.31
N PHE A 115 23.19 15.87 -13.19
CA PHE A 115 23.84 14.99 -14.18
C PHE A 115 23.83 15.56 -15.60
N GLY A 116 22.76 16.25 -15.97
CA GLY A 116 22.60 16.86 -17.28
C GLY A 116 23.68 17.89 -17.63
N ILE A 117 23.96 18.82 -16.70
CA ILE A 117 24.99 19.85 -16.88
C ILE A 117 26.41 19.25 -16.83
N VAL A 118 26.65 18.27 -15.95
CA VAL A 118 27.99 17.73 -15.69
C VAL A 118 28.48 16.80 -16.80
N PHE A 119 27.56 16.02 -17.39
CA PHE A 119 27.86 14.99 -18.40
C PHE A 119 27.35 15.34 -19.79
N TRP A 120 27.02 16.62 -20.04
CA TRP A 120 26.50 17.08 -21.32
C TRP A 120 27.45 16.73 -22.48
N ASN A 121 26.93 15.99 -23.45
CA ASN A 121 27.61 15.64 -24.70
C ASN A 121 29.01 15.00 -24.52
N LYS A 122 29.20 14.25 -23.43
CA LYS A 122 30.44 13.49 -23.17
C LYS A 122 30.40 12.05 -23.71
N GLY A 123 29.23 11.53 -24.07
CA GLY A 123 29.02 10.13 -24.47
C GLY A 123 29.83 9.67 -25.68
N GLN A 124 30.22 10.58 -26.58
CA GLN A 124 31.01 10.25 -27.78
C GLN A 124 32.52 10.30 -27.57
N LYS A 125 32.99 10.87 -26.45
CA LYS A 125 34.43 11.04 -26.17
C LYS A 125 34.94 9.84 -25.35
N THR A 126 35.23 8.72 -26.02
CA THR A 126 35.69 7.47 -25.38
C THR A 126 37.15 7.13 -25.68
N ASN A 127 37.96 8.12 -26.08
CA ASN A 127 39.35 7.91 -26.46
C ASN A 127 40.29 7.67 -25.27
N ASN A 128 39.92 8.15 -24.08
CA ASN A 128 40.73 8.01 -22.87
C ASN A 128 40.04 7.14 -21.84
N GLN A 129 40.80 6.31 -21.12
CA GLN A 129 40.28 5.45 -20.05
C GLN A 129 39.59 6.29 -18.96
N GLN A 130 40.12 7.48 -18.66
CA GLN A 130 39.51 8.38 -17.68
C GLN A 130 38.11 8.84 -18.11
N ASP A 131 37.89 9.12 -19.39
CA ASP A 131 36.59 9.58 -19.89
C ASP A 131 35.55 8.45 -19.82
N LEU A 132 35.96 7.22 -20.12
CA LEU A 132 35.13 6.02 -19.92
C LEU A 132 34.73 5.84 -18.45
N VAL A 133 35.68 5.92 -17.52
CA VAL A 133 35.41 5.78 -16.08
C VAL A 133 34.51 6.92 -15.58
N ASN A 134 34.69 8.15 -16.08
CA ASN A 134 33.84 9.28 -15.73
C ASN A 134 32.39 9.07 -16.19
N ILE A 135 32.17 8.57 -17.41
CA ILE A 135 30.82 8.29 -17.93
C ILE A 135 30.16 7.15 -17.12
N LEU A 136 30.89 6.07 -16.84
CA LEU A 136 30.41 4.96 -16.02
C LEU A 136 30.06 5.40 -14.59
N GLY A 137 30.92 6.21 -13.96
CA GLY A 137 30.67 6.80 -12.64
C GLY A 137 29.47 7.75 -12.64
N GLY A 138 29.31 8.56 -13.70
CA GLY A 138 28.16 9.42 -13.89
C GLY A 138 26.84 8.66 -14.02
N MET A 139 26.83 7.57 -14.80
CA MET A 139 25.66 6.69 -14.91
C MET A 139 25.33 6.01 -13.58
N TYR A 140 26.33 5.52 -12.85
CA TYR A 140 26.12 4.92 -11.53
C TYR A 140 25.52 5.90 -10.53
N ALA A 141 26.07 7.12 -10.45
CA ALA A 141 25.58 8.15 -9.56
C ALA A 141 24.16 8.63 -9.94
N ALA A 142 23.84 8.69 -11.24
CA ALA A 142 22.50 9.04 -11.72
C ALA A 142 21.45 8.01 -11.28
N VAL A 143 21.77 6.72 -11.42
CA VAL A 143 20.91 5.61 -10.97
C VAL A 143 20.73 5.62 -9.46
N LEU A 144 21.81 5.77 -8.69
CA LEU A 144 21.76 5.82 -7.23
C LEU A 144 20.90 6.96 -6.71
N PHE A 145 21.12 8.17 -7.23
CA PHE A 145 20.44 9.37 -6.76
C PHE A 145 18.93 9.29 -7.01
N LEU A 146 18.55 8.82 -8.20
CA LEU A 146 17.14 8.66 -8.54
C LEU A 146 16.50 7.49 -7.79
N GLY A 147 17.22 6.39 -7.61
CA GLY A 147 16.80 5.25 -6.78
C GLY A 147 16.50 5.68 -5.35
N ALA A 148 17.46 6.34 -4.68
CA ALA A 148 17.31 6.85 -3.32
C ALA A 148 16.15 7.84 -3.17
N SER A 149 15.98 8.75 -4.12
CA SER A 149 14.87 9.72 -4.11
C SER A 149 13.50 9.03 -4.20
N ASN A 150 13.40 7.95 -4.98
CA ASN A 150 12.16 7.17 -5.11
C ASN A 150 11.84 6.34 -3.87
N VAL A 151 12.85 5.77 -3.20
CA VAL A 151 12.67 5.03 -1.94
C VAL A 151 12.05 5.93 -0.87
N SER A 152 12.57 7.15 -0.72
CA SER A 152 12.07 8.13 0.25
C SER A 152 10.61 8.54 -0.02
N ALA A 153 10.25 8.76 -1.29
CA ALA A 153 8.88 9.10 -1.67
C ALA A 153 7.89 7.97 -1.37
N VAL A 154 8.27 6.72 -1.67
CA VAL A 154 7.44 5.53 -1.44
C VAL A 154 7.26 5.26 0.06
N GLN A 155 8.28 5.50 0.88
CA GLN A 155 8.22 5.29 2.34
C GLN A 155 7.17 6.19 3.01
N PHE A 156 7.05 7.45 2.57
CA PHE A 156 6.06 8.38 3.10
C PHE A 156 4.62 7.89 2.86
N VAL A 157 4.30 7.44 1.63
CA VAL A 157 2.96 6.96 1.30
C VAL A 157 2.61 5.70 2.07
N VAL A 158 3.52 4.73 2.14
CA VAL A 158 3.23 3.51 2.87
C VAL A 158 3.05 3.75 4.36
N SER A 159 3.75 4.73 4.96
CA SER A 159 3.52 5.08 6.36
C SER A 159 2.07 5.53 6.61
N ILE A 160 1.47 6.28 5.68
CA ILE A 160 0.07 6.73 5.78
C ILE A 160 -0.87 5.55 5.58
N GLU A 161 -0.69 4.77 4.52
CA GLU A 161 -1.57 3.65 4.18
C GLU A 161 -1.55 2.53 5.22
N ARG A 162 -0.39 2.29 5.84
CA ARG A 162 -0.22 1.30 6.89
C ARG A 162 -1.16 1.54 8.07
N THR A 163 -1.38 2.80 8.46
CA THR A 163 -2.31 3.12 9.56
C THR A 163 -3.75 2.74 9.24
N VAL A 164 -4.17 2.94 7.98
CA VAL A 164 -5.50 2.54 7.50
C VAL A 164 -5.58 1.02 7.42
N PHE A 165 -4.57 0.36 6.86
CA PHE A 165 -4.52 -1.09 6.74
C PHE A 165 -4.66 -1.79 8.10
N TYR A 166 -3.96 -1.34 9.14
CA TYR A 166 -4.08 -1.93 10.48
C TYR A 166 -5.49 -1.79 11.06
N ARG A 167 -6.13 -0.63 10.88
CA ARG A 167 -7.52 -0.41 11.32
C ARG A 167 -8.49 -1.35 10.58
N GLU A 168 -8.30 -1.51 9.28
CA GLU A 168 -9.18 -2.34 8.44
C GLU A 168 -8.94 -3.85 8.62
N ARG A 169 -7.70 -4.25 8.90
CA ARG A 169 -7.33 -5.61 9.28
C ARG A 169 -7.88 -5.99 10.65
N ALA A 170 -7.83 -5.09 11.64
CA ALA A 170 -8.43 -5.32 12.95
C ALA A 170 -9.96 -5.50 12.85
N ALA A 171 -10.60 -4.86 11.86
CA ALA A 171 -12.01 -5.06 11.53
C ALA A 171 -12.28 -6.32 10.66
N GLY A 172 -11.24 -7.09 10.30
CA GLY A 172 -11.33 -8.30 9.48
C GLY A 172 -11.74 -8.07 8.02
N MET A 173 -11.51 -6.86 7.48
CA MET A 173 -11.99 -6.50 6.14
C MET A 173 -11.07 -6.97 5.00
N TYR A 174 -9.77 -7.15 5.24
CA TYR A 174 -8.79 -7.51 4.20
C TYR A 174 -7.81 -8.59 4.62
N LEU A 175 -7.44 -9.47 3.67
CA LEU A 175 -6.26 -10.33 3.81
C LEU A 175 -4.97 -9.56 3.44
N PRO A 176 -3.83 -9.84 4.09
CA PRO A 176 -2.56 -9.17 3.79
C PRO A 176 -2.01 -9.45 2.38
N LEU A 177 -2.19 -10.68 1.86
CA LEU A 177 -1.58 -11.11 0.60
C LEU A 177 -2.20 -10.43 -0.64
N PRO A 178 -3.53 -10.45 -0.85
CA PRO A 178 -4.13 -9.83 -2.02
C PRO A 178 -3.90 -8.31 -2.05
N TYR A 179 -3.85 -7.69 -0.88
CA TYR A 179 -3.52 -6.27 -0.73
C TYR A 179 -2.09 -5.97 -1.19
N ALA A 180 -1.10 -6.75 -0.73
CA ALA A 180 0.29 -6.59 -1.14
C ALA A 180 0.47 -6.77 -2.65
N PHE A 181 -0.17 -7.78 -3.26
CA PHE A 181 -0.10 -8.00 -4.70
C PHE A 181 -0.75 -6.88 -5.51
N ALA A 182 -1.92 -6.40 -5.09
CA ALA A 182 -2.60 -5.30 -5.77
C ALA A 182 -1.76 -4.01 -5.72
N GLN A 183 -1.14 -3.73 -4.58
CA GLN A 183 -0.26 -2.57 -4.42
C GLN A 183 0.97 -2.65 -5.34
N VAL A 184 1.68 -3.79 -5.34
CA VAL A 184 2.85 -4.00 -6.19
C VAL A 184 2.50 -3.86 -7.68
N ALA A 185 1.36 -4.41 -8.10
CA ALA A 185 0.93 -4.34 -9.50
C ALA A 185 0.65 -2.90 -9.97
N ILE A 186 0.01 -2.08 -9.13
CA ILE A 186 -0.29 -0.68 -9.47
C ILE A 186 1.00 0.15 -9.50
N GLU A 187 1.89 -0.04 -8.52
CA GLU A 187 3.17 0.67 -8.48
C GLU A 187 4.05 0.34 -9.68
N ALA A 188 4.08 -0.92 -10.12
CA ALA A 188 4.87 -1.37 -11.27
C ALA A 188 4.57 -0.58 -12.56
N ILE A 189 3.30 -0.25 -12.82
CA ILE A 189 2.90 0.50 -14.02
C ILE A 189 3.49 1.92 -14.00
N TYR A 190 3.43 2.59 -12.84
CA TYR A 190 3.99 3.93 -12.71
C TYR A 190 5.51 3.93 -12.82
N PHE A 191 6.18 2.91 -12.29
CA PHE A 191 7.63 2.74 -12.42
C PHE A 191 8.08 2.59 -13.87
N VAL A 192 7.41 1.75 -14.65
CA VAL A 192 7.71 1.56 -16.07
C VAL A 192 7.64 2.88 -16.84
N ILE A 193 6.57 3.66 -16.63
CA ILE A 193 6.38 4.95 -17.30
C ILE A 193 7.43 5.97 -16.85
N GLN A 194 7.68 6.06 -15.53
CA GLN A 194 8.64 7.00 -14.95
C GLN A 194 10.07 6.71 -15.43
N THR A 195 10.47 5.44 -15.44
CA THR A 195 11.78 5.02 -15.92
C THR A 195 11.91 5.30 -17.41
N PHE A 196 10.87 5.09 -18.22
CA PHE A 196 10.93 5.36 -19.66
C PHE A 196 11.24 6.83 -19.95
N VAL A 197 10.53 7.75 -19.28
CA VAL A 197 10.77 9.19 -19.40
C VAL A 197 12.20 9.54 -18.97
N TYR A 198 12.67 8.98 -17.85
CA TYR A 198 14.02 9.25 -17.34
C TYR A 198 15.12 8.75 -18.28
N THR A 199 14.99 7.54 -18.81
CA THR A 199 15.93 6.96 -19.78
C THR A 199 15.97 7.80 -21.05
N MET A 200 14.82 8.23 -21.57
CA MET A 200 14.74 9.07 -22.77
C MET A 200 15.53 10.37 -22.59
N LEU A 201 15.44 10.99 -21.41
CA LEU A 201 16.16 12.22 -21.08
C LEU A 201 17.66 11.97 -20.92
N LEU A 202 18.07 11.03 -20.06
CA LEU A 202 19.49 10.74 -19.82
C LEU A 202 20.24 10.35 -21.09
N TYR A 203 19.62 9.51 -21.93
CA TYR A 203 20.24 9.02 -23.16
C TYR A 203 20.50 10.18 -24.14
N SER A 204 19.54 11.11 -24.24
CA SER A 204 19.66 12.31 -25.05
C SER A 204 20.77 13.25 -24.55
N MET A 205 20.86 13.49 -23.24
CA MET A 205 21.79 14.45 -22.64
C MET A 205 23.25 13.99 -22.64
N ILE A 206 23.48 12.70 -22.38
CA ILE A 206 24.84 12.13 -22.45
C ILE A 206 25.37 12.17 -23.89
N GLY A 207 24.46 12.15 -24.88
CA GLY A 207 24.82 12.20 -26.30
C GLY A 207 25.25 10.83 -26.85
N PHE A 208 24.58 9.75 -26.42
CA PHE A 208 24.83 8.42 -26.97
C PHE A 208 24.33 8.31 -28.43
N HIS A 209 24.89 7.36 -29.17
CA HIS A 209 24.47 7.09 -30.54
C HIS A 209 23.05 6.53 -30.59
N TRP A 210 22.12 7.28 -31.19
CA TRP A 210 20.71 6.91 -31.35
C TRP A 210 20.52 5.62 -32.15
N GLU A 211 20.52 4.50 -31.45
CA GLU A 211 20.19 3.19 -32.00
C GLU A 211 19.15 2.54 -31.08
N LEU A 212 18.01 2.12 -31.65
CA LEU A 212 16.88 1.60 -30.88
C LEU A 212 17.29 0.44 -29.97
N THR A 213 18.14 -0.45 -30.48
CA THR A 213 18.70 -1.57 -29.72
C THR A 213 19.45 -1.10 -28.47
N LYS A 214 20.39 -0.15 -28.63
CA LYS A 214 21.21 0.38 -27.53
C LYS A 214 20.35 1.14 -26.52
N PHE A 215 19.33 1.86 -26.99
CA PHE A 215 18.37 2.55 -26.15
C PHE A 215 17.54 1.58 -25.30
N LEU A 216 16.97 0.52 -25.91
CA LEU A 216 16.18 -0.48 -25.18
C LEU A 216 17.02 -1.22 -24.12
N TYR A 217 18.30 -1.45 -24.39
CA TYR A 217 19.22 -2.01 -23.40
C TYR A 217 19.47 -1.10 -22.22
N PHE A 218 19.74 0.17 -22.52
CA PHE A 218 19.91 1.18 -21.48
C PHE A 218 18.64 1.33 -20.65
N TYR A 219 17.46 1.35 -21.30
CA TYR A 219 16.16 1.33 -20.63
C TYR A 219 15.99 0.10 -19.72
N TYR A 220 16.25 -1.10 -20.23
CA TYR A 220 16.14 -2.35 -19.47
C TYR A 220 17.04 -2.32 -18.22
N PHE A 221 18.29 -1.89 -18.35
CA PHE A 221 19.23 -1.81 -17.23
C PHE A 221 18.72 -0.86 -16.14
N ILE A 222 18.27 0.35 -16.52
CA ILE A 222 17.73 1.32 -15.57
C ILE A 222 16.45 0.79 -14.93
N LEU A 223 15.55 0.15 -15.70
CA LEU A 223 14.31 -0.45 -15.18
C LEU A 223 14.60 -1.53 -14.14
N MET A 224 15.58 -2.39 -14.37
CA MET A 224 15.97 -3.43 -13.42
C MET A 224 16.55 -2.83 -12.13
N CYS A 225 17.41 -1.82 -12.22
CA CYS A 225 17.90 -1.10 -11.05
C CYS A 225 16.76 -0.49 -10.24
N PHE A 226 15.77 0.10 -10.92
CA PHE A 226 14.59 0.68 -10.28
C PHE A 226 13.76 -0.36 -9.54
N ILE A 227 13.44 -1.48 -10.18
CA ILE A 227 12.68 -2.56 -9.54
C ILE A 227 13.42 -3.07 -8.30
N TYR A 228 14.75 -3.16 -8.36
CA TYR A 228 15.58 -3.53 -7.21
C TYR A 228 15.46 -2.54 -6.03
N PHE A 229 15.55 -1.23 -6.28
CA PHE A 229 15.36 -0.22 -5.24
C PHE A 229 13.96 -0.27 -4.61
N VAL A 230 12.94 -0.58 -5.41
CA VAL A 230 11.56 -0.73 -4.93
C VAL A 230 11.42 -1.96 -4.04
N MET A 231 12.04 -3.07 -4.43
CA MET A 231 12.07 -4.26 -3.58
C MET A 231 12.74 -3.95 -2.24
N ILE A 232 13.94 -3.34 -2.23
CA ILE A 232 14.64 -2.93 -0.98
C ILE A 232 13.78 -2.00 -0.12
N SER A 233 13.10 -1.03 -0.74
CA SER A 233 12.16 -0.15 -0.02
C SER A 233 11.07 -0.94 0.69
N ASN A 234 10.55 -2.00 0.06
CA ASN A 234 9.53 -2.85 0.65
C ASN A 234 10.04 -3.70 1.83
N GLU A 235 11.34 -3.97 1.89
CA GLU A 235 11.98 -4.68 2.99
C GLU A 235 12.30 -3.76 4.17
N SER A 236 12.81 -2.54 3.95
CA SER A 236 13.04 -1.54 5.02
C SER A 236 11.74 -1.18 5.77
N LYS A 237 10.58 -1.25 5.10
CA LYS A 237 9.27 -1.08 5.74
C LYS A 237 8.94 -2.14 6.80
N ARG A 238 9.66 -3.28 6.85
CA ARG A 238 9.37 -4.43 7.73
C ARG A 238 10.17 -4.48 9.03
N GLU A 239 11.31 -3.81 9.13
CA GLU A 239 12.07 -3.75 10.39
C GLU A 239 11.26 -3.12 11.53
N ASN A 240 10.38 -2.17 11.19
CA ASN A 240 9.43 -1.56 12.15
C ASN A 240 8.16 -2.41 12.41
N VAL A 241 8.00 -3.56 11.75
CA VAL A 241 6.81 -4.45 11.85
C VAL A 241 7.10 -5.70 12.70
N HIS A 242 8.36 -6.01 12.98
CA HIS A 242 8.72 -7.10 13.89
C HIS A 242 8.22 -6.91 15.34
N GLN A 243 7.78 -5.70 15.70
CA GLN A 243 7.07 -5.44 16.96
C GLN A 243 5.59 -5.90 16.96
N ASP A 244 4.97 -6.16 15.81
CA ASP A 244 3.51 -6.36 15.68
C ASP A 244 3.09 -7.82 15.32
N GLY A 245 4.00 -8.80 15.40
CA GLY A 245 3.63 -10.23 15.26
C GLY A 245 3.24 -10.68 13.86
N PHE A 246 4.04 -10.33 12.84
CA PHE A 246 3.87 -10.89 11.49
C PHE A 246 4.39 -12.33 11.42
N ASP A 247 3.62 -13.27 10.86
CA ASP A 247 4.02 -14.67 10.68
C ASP A 247 5.34 -14.79 9.90
N ARG A 248 6.25 -15.64 10.41
CA ARG A 248 7.58 -15.88 9.80
C ARG A 248 7.50 -16.40 8.37
N ASP A 249 6.37 -16.98 7.97
CA ASP A 249 6.15 -17.59 6.67
C ASP A 249 6.23 -16.58 5.51
N PHE A 250 5.93 -15.30 5.75
CA PHE A 250 5.92 -14.27 4.70
C PHE A 250 7.32 -13.75 4.34
N LEU A 251 8.33 -13.97 5.19
CA LEU A 251 9.70 -13.59 4.91
C LEU A 251 10.31 -14.47 3.81
N GLY A 252 10.01 -15.77 3.84
CA GLY A 252 10.50 -16.73 2.86
C GLY A 252 10.08 -16.37 1.43
N TYR A 253 8.82 -15.98 1.22
CA TYR A 253 8.33 -15.56 -0.10
C TYR A 253 9.01 -14.30 -0.64
N VAL A 254 9.36 -13.36 0.24
CA VAL A 254 10.07 -12.14 -0.17
C VAL A 254 11.50 -12.46 -0.56
N VAL A 255 12.23 -13.19 0.28
CA VAL A 255 13.60 -13.62 -0.04
C VAL A 255 13.62 -14.41 -1.34
N LEU A 256 12.66 -15.30 -1.56
CA LEU A 256 12.52 -16.03 -2.82
C LEU A 256 12.27 -15.10 -4.01
N ALA A 257 11.43 -14.07 -3.86
CA ALA A 257 11.19 -13.08 -4.91
C ALA A 257 12.46 -12.28 -5.25
N TYR A 258 13.27 -11.90 -4.25
CA TYR A 258 14.56 -11.26 -4.46
C TYR A 258 15.55 -12.15 -5.20
N VAL A 259 15.73 -13.39 -4.72
CA VAL A 259 16.64 -14.34 -5.36
C VAL A 259 16.19 -14.60 -6.79
N GLY A 260 14.89 -14.81 -7.01
CA GLY A 260 14.31 -14.96 -8.34
C GLY A 260 14.55 -13.75 -9.24
N PHE A 261 14.41 -12.53 -8.70
CA PHE A 261 14.68 -11.30 -9.43
C PHE A 261 16.16 -11.17 -9.82
N VAL A 262 17.08 -11.43 -8.90
CA VAL A 262 18.53 -11.39 -9.15
C VAL A 262 18.92 -12.44 -10.20
N CYS A 263 18.40 -13.67 -10.09
CA CYS A 263 18.63 -14.71 -11.09
C CYS A 263 18.08 -14.32 -12.46
N ALA A 264 16.86 -13.77 -12.53
CA ALA A 264 16.26 -13.30 -13.78
C ALA A 264 17.08 -12.16 -14.42
N PHE A 265 17.55 -11.21 -13.61
CA PHE A 265 18.43 -10.15 -14.06
C PHE A 265 19.72 -10.71 -14.66
N PHE A 266 20.43 -11.58 -13.95
CA PHE A 266 21.67 -12.17 -14.46
C PHE A 266 21.44 -12.99 -15.73
N PHE A 267 20.34 -13.75 -15.80
CA PHE A 267 20.01 -14.54 -16.97
C PHE A 267 19.77 -13.67 -18.20
N VAL A 268 18.92 -12.65 -18.08
CA VAL A 268 18.63 -11.73 -19.18
C VAL A 268 19.88 -10.92 -19.54
N PHE A 269 20.65 -10.46 -18.56
CA PHE A 269 21.91 -9.74 -18.79
C PHE A 269 22.93 -10.61 -19.55
N ALA A 270 23.15 -11.85 -19.12
CA ALA A 270 24.04 -12.79 -19.80
C ALA A 270 23.57 -13.14 -21.22
N TYR A 271 22.26 -13.36 -21.39
CA TYR A 271 21.65 -13.58 -22.70
C TYR A 271 21.87 -12.36 -23.62
N SER A 272 21.71 -11.16 -23.08
CA SER A 272 21.88 -9.90 -23.79
C SER A 272 23.32 -9.71 -24.30
N ILE A 273 24.32 -10.00 -23.47
CA ILE A 273 25.74 -9.98 -23.86
C ILE A 273 26.00 -10.97 -24.99
N LYS A 274 25.46 -12.19 -24.88
CA LYS A 274 25.69 -13.26 -25.86
C LYS A 274 25.01 -13.00 -27.19
N PHE A 275 23.79 -12.48 -27.19
CA PHE A 275 23.01 -12.23 -28.40
C PHE A 275 23.49 -10.98 -29.16
N PHE A 276 23.84 -9.90 -28.45
CA PHE A 276 24.20 -8.63 -29.07
C PHE A 276 25.70 -8.43 -29.28
N ASN A 277 26.53 -9.32 -28.75
CA ASN A 277 27.96 -9.43 -29.04
C ASN A 277 28.63 -8.05 -29.25
N PHE A 278 28.59 -7.21 -28.20
CA PHE A 278 29.03 -5.81 -28.18
C PHE A 278 30.49 -5.57 -28.67
N GLN A 279 31.23 -6.62 -29.01
CA GLN A 279 32.56 -6.58 -29.58
C GLN A 279 32.61 -6.51 -31.11
N ARG A 280 31.52 -6.82 -31.84
CA ARG A 280 31.45 -6.53 -33.27
C ARG A 280 30.93 -5.10 -33.46
N ARG A 281 31.90 -4.20 -33.68
CA ARG A 281 31.76 -2.79 -34.05
C ARG A 281 30.66 -2.54 -35.07
#